data_AF-A0A2H6FS69-F1
#
_entry.id   AF-A0A2H6FS69-F1
#
_cell.length_a   1.000
_cell.length_b   1.000
_cell.length_c   1.000
_cell.angle_alpha   90.00
_cell.angle_beta   90.00
_cell.angle_gamma   90.00
#
_symmetry.space_group_name_H-M   'P 1'
#
loop_
_entity.id
_entity.type
_entity.pdbx_description
1 polymer ?
#
loop_
_entity_poly.entity_id
_entity_poly.type
_entity_poly.pdbx_seq_one_letter_code
_entity_poly.pdbx_strand_id
1 'polypeptide(L)'
;MADKYYFLKVGCADCTIMHLGRKVVMVDCHQGNLLNGEENILNYIPNNKIDVLIITHQHYDHFDGLQTLIDNNIEVVELWECMYDRRYADNSVDYDEWQEYLKLRDKLNATRYHPSRSTKTYDIVGGQVFNS
;
A
#
# COMPACT_ATOMS: atom_id res chain seq x y z
N MET A 1 3.50 -20.49 -12.73
CA MET A 1 2.34 -20.24 -11.85
C MET A 1 1.44 -19.28 -12.58
N ALA A 2 0.12 -19.48 -12.54
CA ALA A 2 -0.83 -18.52 -13.08
C ALA A 2 -0.92 -17.31 -12.12
N ASP A 3 -1.11 -16.13 -12.67
CA ASP A 3 -1.33 -14.93 -11.87
C ASP A 3 -2.67 -15.00 -11.15
N LYS A 4 -2.74 -14.42 -9.95
CA LYS A 4 -3.95 -14.40 -9.12
C LYS A 4 -4.22 -13.00 -8.60
N TYR A 5 -5.49 -12.66 -8.51
CA TYR A 5 -5.96 -11.35 -8.10
C TYR A 5 -7.02 -11.54 -7.02
N TYR A 6 -6.79 -10.92 -5.86
CA TYR A 6 -7.63 -10.99 -4.69
C TYR A 6 -8.13 -9.58 -4.39
N PHE A 7 -9.43 -9.38 -4.54
CA PHE A 7 -10.10 -8.14 -4.15
C PHE A 7 -10.78 -8.44 -2.82
N LEU A 8 -10.20 -7.96 -1.72
CA LEU A 8 -10.66 -8.36 -0.41
C LEU A 8 -11.99 -7.68 -0.10
N LYS A 9 -12.91 -8.45 0.49
CA LYS A 9 -14.21 -7.93 0.92
C LYS A 9 -14.07 -7.21 2.26
N VAL A 10 -13.47 -6.03 2.22
CA VAL A 10 -13.24 -5.15 3.39
C VAL A 10 -14.09 -3.88 3.32
N GLY A 11 -15.13 -3.86 2.49
CA GLY A 11 -15.98 -2.68 2.25
C GLY A 11 -15.83 -2.16 0.83
N CYS A 12 -15.18 -1.01 0.64
CA CYS A 12 -15.07 -0.28 -0.63
C CYS A 12 -13.93 -0.78 -1.55
N ALA A 13 -13.41 -1.99 -1.30
CA ALA A 13 -12.32 -2.63 -2.06
C ALA A 13 -10.93 -1.97 -1.91
N ASP A 14 -10.69 -1.32 -0.77
CA ASP A 14 -9.44 -0.65 -0.40
C ASP A 14 -8.34 -1.64 0.06
N CYS A 15 -8.32 -2.82 -0.56
CA CYS A 15 -7.27 -3.82 -0.40
C CYS A 15 -7.34 -4.80 -1.58
N THR A 16 -6.35 -4.72 -2.46
CA THR A 16 -6.15 -5.67 -3.56
C THR A 16 -4.79 -6.31 -3.45
N ILE A 17 -4.73 -7.64 -3.53
CA ILE A 17 -3.47 -8.40 -3.50
C ILE A 17 -3.34 -9.17 -4.82
N MET A 18 -2.19 -9.03 -5.47
CA MET A 18 -1.89 -9.64 -6.75
C MET A 18 -0.66 -10.53 -6.62
N HIS A 19 -0.79 -11.79 -7.01
CA HIS A 19 0.32 -12.70 -7.19
C HIS A 19 0.69 -12.70 -8.66
N LEU A 20 1.81 -12.05 -8.99
CA LEU A 20 2.32 -11.90 -10.35
C LEU A 20 3.58 -12.76 -10.49
N GLY A 21 3.42 -13.99 -10.97
CA GLY A 21 4.48 -15.00 -10.98
C GLY A 21 5.01 -15.33 -9.57
N ARG A 22 6.17 -14.77 -9.20
CA ARG A 22 6.79 -14.92 -7.86
C ARG A 22 6.68 -13.67 -7.00
N LYS A 23 6.07 -12.62 -7.53
CA LYS A 23 5.97 -11.30 -6.91
C LYS A 23 4.61 -11.13 -6.26
N VAL A 24 4.60 -10.50 -5.09
CA VAL A 24 3.38 -10.08 -4.40
C VAL A 24 3.29 -8.57 -4.51
N VAL A 25 2.23 -8.08 -5.16
CA VAL A 25 1.91 -6.65 -5.25
C VAL A 25 0.62 -6.43 -4.48
N MET A 26 0.60 -5.40 -3.64
CA MET A 26 -0.54 -5.04 -2.81
C MET A 26 -0.91 -3.58 -3.08
N VAL A 27 -2.19 -3.29 -3.28
CA VAL A 27 -2.74 -1.94 -3.45
C VAL A 27 -3.68 -1.68 -2.29
N ASP A 28 -3.32 -0.66 -1.50
CA ASP A 28 -3.85 -0.37 -0.18
C ASP A 28 -3.76 -1.57 0.75
N CYS A 29 -4.00 -1.36 2.03
CA CYS A 29 -3.92 -2.44 3.00
C CYS A 29 -5.03 -2.36 4.03
N HIS A 30 -6.24 -1.96 3.63
CA HIS A 30 -7.34 -1.99 4.56
C HIS A 30 -7.51 -3.38 5.13
N GLN A 31 -7.53 -3.45 6.45
CA GLN A 31 -7.91 -4.67 7.14
C GLN A 31 -9.25 -4.45 7.81
N GLY A 32 -10.26 -5.06 7.20
CA GLY A 32 -11.60 -5.10 7.73
C GLY A 32 -11.71 -5.71 9.14
N ASN A 33 -12.90 -5.63 9.72
CA ASN A 33 -13.24 -6.22 11.01
C ASN A 33 -13.33 -7.75 10.91
N LEU A 34 -12.28 -8.44 11.37
CA LEU A 34 -12.22 -9.91 11.43
C LEU A 34 -13.36 -10.54 12.23
N LEU A 35 -13.95 -9.83 13.21
CA LEU A 35 -15.08 -10.33 13.99
C LEU A 35 -16.38 -10.39 13.16
N ASN A 36 -16.45 -9.65 12.05
CA ASN A 36 -17.57 -9.64 11.11
C ASN A 36 -17.38 -10.62 9.95
N GLY A 37 -16.36 -11.49 10.00
CA GLY A 37 -16.06 -12.48 8.96
C GLY A 37 -15.36 -11.91 7.74
N GLU A 38 -14.75 -10.73 7.86
CA GLU A 38 -13.93 -10.13 6.81
C GLU A 38 -12.57 -10.83 6.71
N GLU A 39 -11.98 -10.81 5.51
CA GLU A 39 -10.77 -11.59 5.21
C GLU A 39 -9.53 -10.95 5.84
N ASN A 40 -8.64 -11.78 6.39
CA ASN A 40 -7.35 -11.33 6.90
C ASN A 40 -6.33 -11.22 5.77
N ILE A 41 -5.74 -10.05 5.56
CA ILE A 41 -4.71 -9.76 4.55
C ILE A 41 -3.53 -10.76 4.60
N LEU A 42 -3.17 -11.26 5.79
CA LEU A 42 -2.06 -12.19 5.99
C LEU A 42 -2.27 -13.53 5.27
N ASN A 43 -3.52 -13.94 5.03
CA ASN A 43 -3.83 -15.18 4.33
C ASN A 43 -3.37 -15.17 2.86
N TYR A 44 -3.09 -14.00 2.30
CA TYR A 44 -2.75 -13.79 0.90
C TYR A 44 -1.30 -13.36 0.70
N ILE A 45 -0.48 -13.28 1.76
CA ILE A 45 0.91 -12.83 1.70
C ILE A 45 1.84 -14.04 1.94
N PRO A 46 2.20 -14.80 0.89
CA PRO A 46 3.10 -15.93 1.05
C PRO A 46 4.50 -15.47 1.45
N ASN A 47 5.16 -16.25 2.31
CA ASN A 47 6.56 -16.04 2.73
C ASN A 47 6.81 -14.71 3.46
N ASN A 48 5.79 -14.11 4.07
CA ASN A 48 5.88 -12.85 4.82
C ASN A 48 6.54 -11.72 4.03
N LYS A 49 6.27 -11.63 2.73
CA LYS A 49 6.90 -10.65 1.84
C LYS A 49 5.92 -10.06 0.85
N ILE A 50 5.94 -8.74 0.75
CA ILE A 50 5.30 -7.93 -0.28
C ILE A 50 6.41 -7.24 -1.07
N ASP A 51 6.49 -7.52 -2.38
CA ASP A 51 7.50 -6.90 -3.23
C ASP A 51 7.18 -5.44 -3.51
N VAL A 52 5.89 -5.10 -3.69
CA VAL A 52 5.45 -3.72 -3.89
C VAL A 52 4.15 -3.49 -3.14
N LEU A 53 4.15 -2.54 -2.21
CA LEU A 53 2.96 -2.00 -1.57
C LEU A 53 2.67 -0.63 -2.16
N ILE A 54 1.47 -0.43 -2.71
CA ILE A 54 1.03 0.84 -3.26
C ILE A 54 -0.03 1.41 -2.32
N ILE A 55 0.22 2.56 -1.71
CA ILE A 55 -0.79 3.30 -0.93
C ILE A 55 -1.34 4.43 -1.79
N THR A 56 -2.62 4.36 -2.11
CA THR A 56 -3.28 5.27 -3.05
C THR A 56 -3.39 6.68 -2.47
N HIS A 57 -3.77 6.80 -1.20
CA HIS A 57 -3.83 8.04 -0.42
C HIS A 57 -3.92 7.77 1.09
N GLN A 58 -3.86 8.83 1.90
CA GLN A 58 -3.63 8.74 3.36
C GLN A 58 -4.91 8.81 4.21
N HIS A 59 -5.99 8.15 3.79
CA HIS A 59 -7.15 7.90 4.67
C HIS A 59 -7.00 6.56 5.40
N TYR A 60 -7.54 6.47 6.62
CA TYR A 60 -7.35 5.29 7.49
C TYR A 60 -7.71 3.98 6.80
N ASP A 61 -8.81 3.97 6.06
CA ASP A 61 -9.32 2.84 5.28
C ASP A 61 -8.44 2.46 4.07
N HIS A 62 -7.25 3.05 3.91
CA HIS A 62 -6.27 2.63 2.91
C HIS A 62 -4.97 2.11 3.52
N PHE A 63 -4.66 2.47 4.77
CA PHE A 63 -3.36 2.16 5.39
C PHE A 63 -3.43 1.50 6.77
N ASP A 64 -4.61 1.34 7.38
CA ASP A 64 -4.71 0.83 8.75
C ASP A 64 -4.08 -0.57 8.95
N GLY A 65 -4.13 -1.44 7.94
CA GLY A 65 -3.47 -2.75 7.98
C GLY A 65 -1.94 -2.70 7.98
N LEU A 66 -1.30 -1.53 7.80
CA LEU A 66 0.14 -1.37 7.99
C LEU A 66 0.59 -1.84 9.38
N GLN A 67 -0.22 -1.58 10.41
CA GLN A 67 0.09 -2.02 11.78
C GLN A 67 0.12 -3.55 11.86
N THR A 68 -0.83 -4.24 11.21
CA THR A 68 -0.82 -5.72 11.11
C THR A 68 0.41 -6.23 10.39
N LEU A 69 0.81 -5.60 9.27
CA LEU A 69 2.01 -5.99 8.53
C LEU A 69 3.27 -5.88 9.41
N ILE A 70 3.38 -4.78 10.17
CA ILE A 70 4.49 -4.52 11.10
C ILE A 70 4.50 -5.57 12.22
N ASP A 71 3.36 -5.79 12.89
CA ASP A 71 3.26 -6.71 14.03
C ASP A 71 3.54 -8.16 13.65
N ASN A 72 3.32 -8.53 12.38
CA ASN A 72 3.55 -9.87 11.85
C ASN A 72 4.87 -10.01 11.09
N ASN A 73 5.76 -9.00 11.16
CA ASN A 73 7.07 -9.01 10.51
C ASN A 73 6.99 -9.26 8.99
N ILE A 74 6.01 -8.68 8.32
CA ILE A 74 5.91 -8.73 6.87
C ILE A 74 6.96 -7.79 6.26
N GLU A 75 7.84 -8.33 5.43
CA GLU A 75 8.80 -7.55 4.66
C GLU A 75 8.08 -6.81 3.54
N VAL A 76 8.11 -5.48 3.56
CA VAL A 76 7.72 -4.64 2.41
C VAL A 76 9.00 -4.16 1.73
N VAL A 77 9.22 -4.58 0.48
CA VAL A 77 10.45 -4.22 -0.25
C VAL A 77 10.36 -2.80 -0.80
N GLU A 78 9.26 -2.51 -1.50
CA GLU A 78 8.99 -1.19 -2.06
C GLU A 78 7.64 -0.66 -1.56
N LEU A 79 7.64 0.62 -1.18
CA LEU A 79 6.43 1.37 -0.89
C LEU A 79 6.26 2.46 -1.94
N TRP A 80 5.17 2.43 -2.68
CA TRP A 80 4.80 3.46 -3.64
C TRP A 80 3.63 4.25 -3.06
N GLU A 81 3.85 5.52 -2.79
CA GLU A 81 2.86 6.38 -2.14
C GLU A 81 2.69 7.68 -2.92
N CYS A 82 1.47 8.23 -2.94
CA CYS A 82 1.25 9.50 -3.60
C CYS A 82 2.07 10.63 -2.94
N MET A 83 2.61 11.54 -3.75
CA MET A 83 3.31 12.74 -3.26
C MET A 83 2.29 13.78 -2.77
N TYR A 84 1.51 13.43 -1.76
CA TYR A 84 0.64 14.35 -1.07
C TYR A 84 1.40 14.96 0.09
N ASP A 85 1.51 16.29 0.09
CA ASP A 85 1.99 17.04 1.24
C ASP A 85 0.78 17.81 1.79
N ARG A 86 0.37 17.49 3.02
CA ARG A 86 -0.82 18.08 3.64
C ARG A 86 -0.57 19.59 3.82
N ARG A 87 -1.22 20.40 2.98
CA ARG A 87 -1.15 21.86 3.10
C ARG A 87 -1.94 22.31 4.33
N TYR A 88 -1.46 23.34 5.04
CA TYR A 88 -2.06 23.84 6.29
C TYR A 88 -3.56 24.22 6.19
N ALA A 89 -4.09 24.45 4.99
CA ALA A 89 -5.50 24.78 4.73
C ALA A 89 -6.29 23.65 4.05
N ASP A 90 -5.70 22.46 3.89
CA ASP A 90 -6.31 21.31 3.24
C ASP A 90 -6.93 20.37 4.28
N ASN A 91 -8.26 20.27 4.24
CA ASN A 91 -9.04 19.37 5.10
C ASN A 91 -9.33 18.03 4.44
N SER A 92 -8.65 17.71 3.33
CA SER A 92 -8.89 16.45 2.61
C SER A 92 -8.45 15.22 3.42
N VAL A 93 -7.44 15.34 4.28
CA VAL A 93 -6.97 14.29 5.21
C VAL A 93 -6.85 14.88 6.60
N ASP A 94 -7.34 14.16 7.62
CA ASP A 94 -7.22 14.60 9.00
C ASP A 94 -5.75 14.69 9.44
N TYR A 95 -5.43 15.60 10.37
CA TYR A 95 -4.05 15.74 10.82
C TYR A 95 -3.55 14.49 11.56
N ASP A 96 -4.41 13.88 12.37
CA ASP A 96 -4.06 12.70 13.16
C ASP A 96 -3.92 11.48 12.24
N GLU A 97 -4.79 11.35 11.23
CA GLU A 97 -4.64 10.36 10.13
C GLU A 97 -3.28 10.48 9.44
N TRP A 98 -2.93 11.70 9.05
CA TRP A 98 -1.67 11.98 8.39
C TRP A 98 -0.47 11.62 9.27
N GLN A 99 -0.48 12.00 10.55
CA GLN A 99 0.60 11.67 11.47
C GLN A 99 0.72 10.15 11.72
N GLU A 100 -0.41 9.45 11.86
CA GLU A 100 -0.38 8.00 12.05
C GLU A 100 0.16 7.28 10.81
N TYR A 101 -0.24 7.71 9.61
CA TYR A 101 0.33 7.20 8.37
C TYR A 101 1.85 7.35 8.34
N LEU A 102 2.37 8.57 8.56
CA LEU A 102 3.82 8.83 8.56
C LEU A 102 4.55 7.93 9.57
N LYS A 103 3.99 7.80 10.78
CA LYS A 103 4.54 6.98 11.86
C LYS A 103 4.59 5.50 11.50
N LEU A 104 3.53 4.94 10.92
CA LEU A 104 3.50 3.53 10.51
C LEU A 104 4.41 3.29 9.31
N ARG A 105 4.34 4.17 8.32
CA ARG A 105 5.16 4.13 7.13
C ARG A 105 6.65 4.12 7.44
N ASP A 106 7.11 4.99 8.33
CA ASP A 106 8.54 5.10 8.65
C ASP A 106 9.07 3.88 9.44
N LYS A 107 8.19 3.02 9.96
CA LYS A 107 8.56 1.70 10.51
C LYS A 107 8.75 0.64 9.43
N LEU A 108 8.19 0.84 8.23
CA LEU A 108 8.47 -0.03 7.09
C LEU A 108 9.88 0.31 6.60
N ASN A 109 10.80 -0.65 6.67
CA ASN A 109 12.16 -0.50 6.13
C ASN A 109 12.18 -0.62 4.58
N ALA A 110 11.14 -0.11 3.91
CA ALA A 110 10.90 -0.23 2.48
C ALA A 110 11.60 0.88 1.70
N THR A 111 12.02 0.59 0.47
CA THR A 111 12.44 1.63 -0.48
C THR A 111 11.21 2.43 -0.89
N ARG A 112 11.21 3.74 -0.66
CA ARG A 112 10.07 4.62 -0.96
C ARG A 112 10.16 5.21 -2.35
N TYR A 113 9.05 5.14 -3.08
CA TYR A 113 8.85 5.75 -4.38
C TYR A 113 7.65 6.68 -4.34
N HIS A 114 7.86 7.90 -4.84
CA HIS A 114 6.81 8.86 -5.08
C HIS A 114 6.70 9.07 -6.58
N PRO A 115 5.61 8.65 -7.24
CA PRO A 115 5.39 9.02 -8.63
C PRO A 115 5.25 10.54 -8.70
N SER A 116 6.32 11.21 -9.15
CA SER A 116 6.32 12.66 -9.31
C SER A 116 5.49 13.03 -10.53
N ARG A 117 4.52 13.94 -10.36
CA ARG A 117 3.88 14.64 -11.48
C ARG A 117 4.89 15.59 -12.12
N SER A 118 5.72 15.07 -13.01
CA SER A 118 6.32 15.88 -14.06
C SER A 118 5.95 15.25 -15.39
N THR A 119 5.68 16.06 -16.40
CA THR A 119 5.38 15.61 -17.78
C THR A 119 6.52 14.78 -18.41
N LYS A 120 7.65 14.62 -17.70
CA LYS A 120 8.84 13.85 -18.12
C LYS A 120 9.07 12.56 -17.32
N THR A 121 8.31 12.30 -16.24
CA THR A 121 8.60 11.19 -15.30
C THR A 121 7.64 10.01 -15.37
N TYR A 122 6.67 10.00 -16.28
CA TYR A 122 5.89 8.78 -16.56
C TYR A 122 6.76 7.64 -17.07
N ASP A 123 7.94 7.96 -17.60
CA ASP A 123 8.79 6.95 -18.20
C ASP A 123 9.57 6.16 -17.15
N ILE A 124 9.76 6.62 -15.90
CA ILE A 124 10.63 5.91 -14.93
C ILE A 124 9.85 5.42 -13.72
N VAL A 125 9.51 4.13 -13.73
CA VAL A 125 8.96 3.40 -12.58
C VAL A 125 9.88 2.22 -12.27
N GLY A 126 10.38 2.11 -11.03
CA GLY A 126 11.34 1.06 -10.65
C GLY A 126 12.67 1.08 -11.43
N GLY A 127 13.06 2.23 -12.00
CA GLY A 127 14.26 2.36 -12.83
C GLY A 127 14.12 1.88 -14.28
N GLN A 128 12.94 1.40 -14.71
CA GLN A 128 12.66 1.09 -16.10
C GLN A 128 12.12 2.31 -16.85
N VAL A 129 12.64 2.54 -18.06
CA VAL A 129 12.15 3.54 -19.02
C VAL A 129 11.03 2.92 -19.87
N PHE A 130 9.80 3.43 -19.77
CA PHE A 130 8.67 3.02 -20.61
C PHE A 130 8.57 3.96 -21.82
N ASN A 131 8.96 3.48 -23.00
CA ASN A 131 8.76 4.24 -24.24
C ASN A 131 7.33 4.01 -24.74
N SER A 132 6.60 5.11 -24.98
CA SER A 132 5.29 5.11 -25.66
C SER A 132 5.39 4.66 -27.11
#